data_AF-A0A8T5RAZ4-F1
#
_entry.id   AF-A0A8T5RAZ4-F1
#
_cell.length_a   1.000
_cell.length_b   1.000
_cell.length_c   1.000
_cell.angle_alpha   90.00
_cell.angle_beta   90.00
_cell.angle_gamma   90.00
#
_symmetry.space_group_name_H-M   'P 1'
#
loop_
_entity.id
_entity.type
_entity.pdbx_description
1 polymer ?
#
loop_
_entity_poly.entity_id
_entity_poly.type
_entity_poly.pdbx_seq_one_letter_code
_entity_poly.pdbx_strand_id
1 'polypeptide(L)'
;MSNLKKKTRKSIHATISDEALAVINKYEKEYGSKSAVVDKALKVLIKFKEPHQSNIKDMWIRAREELNMVLVGKTTFLSYLRGDINEVFKNNVALEVIEWYLGKRKEEMTLEIFIKGLIGMWQVANYFYNIETEKNKNGTFQVRFNHDSTKQYSQYWAKYFKTLLENNWNCEVEFFIRNESFYLIIKEK
;
A
#
# COMPACT_ATOMS: atom_id res chain seq x y z
N MET A 1 43.27 24.83 -15.36
CA MET A 1 42.11 25.73 -15.53
C MET A 1 40.93 24.92 -16.02
N SER A 2 39.88 24.80 -15.21
CA SER A 2 38.70 23.97 -15.46
C SER A 2 37.74 24.66 -16.44
N ASN A 3 37.53 24.07 -17.62
CA ASN A 3 36.52 24.49 -18.59
C ASN A 3 35.11 24.09 -18.09
N LEU A 4 34.50 24.94 -17.26
CA LEU A 4 33.07 24.90 -16.98
C LEU A 4 32.30 25.26 -18.28
N LYS A 5 31.85 24.24 -19.03
CA LYS A 5 30.92 24.43 -20.15
C LYS A 5 29.72 25.26 -19.68
N LYS A 6 29.60 26.50 -20.16
CA LYS A 6 28.42 27.35 -19.98
C LYS A 6 27.19 26.59 -20.47
N LYS A 7 26.21 26.32 -19.59
CA LYS A 7 24.90 25.78 -19.97
C LYS A 7 24.21 26.79 -20.89
N THR A 8 24.16 26.51 -22.19
CA THR A 8 23.39 27.29 -23.16
C THR A 8 21.90 27.10 -22.91
N ARG A 9 21.21 28.16 -22.50
CA ARG A 9 19.73 28.20 -22.43
C ARG A 9 19.16 28.52 -23.82
N LYS A 10 18.06 27.88 -24.20
CA LYS A 10 17.32 28.15 -25.44
C LYS A 10 15.93 28.68 -25.10
N SER A 11 15.43 29.65 -25.88
CA SER A 11 14.05 30.12 -25.77
C SER A 11 13.11 29.17 -26.51
N ILE A 12 11.92 28.96 -25.93
CA ILE A 12 10.83 28.21 -26.54
C ILE A 12 9.63 29.15 -26.58
N HIS A 13 9.01 29.32 -27.75
CA HIS A 13 7.75 30.04 -27.89
C HIS A 13 6.60 29.03 -27.86
N ALA A 14 5.72 29.13 -26.88
CA ALA A 14 4.56 28.25 -26.73
C ALA A 14 3.38 29.03 -26.13
N THR A 15 2.17 28.68 -26.55
CA THR A 15 0.93 29.15 -25.92
C THR A 15 0.57 28.20 -24.78
N ILE A 16 0.16 28.73 -23.64
CA ILE A 16 -0.25 27.97 -22.46
C ILE A 16 -1.63 28.43 -21.99
N SER A 17 -2.34 27.60 -21.21
CA SER A 17 -3.62 27.99 -20.62
C SER A 17 -3.44 28.99 -19.47
N ASP A 18 -4.53 29.67 -19.11
CA ASP A 18 -4.56 30.58 -17.96
C ASP A 18 -4.26 29.86 -16.64
N GLU A 19 -4.72 28.61 -16.47
CA GLU A 19 -4.38 27.84 -15.27
C GLU A 19 -2.89 27.51 -15.18
N ALA A 20 -2.28 27.13 -16.31
CA ALA A 20 -0.84 26.86 -16.35
C ALA A 20 -0.03 28.13 -16.05
N LEU A 21 -0.46 29.29 -16.56
CA LEU A 21 0.14 30.58 -16.25
C LEU A 21 -0.01 30.94 -14.76
N ALA A 22 -1.18 30.69 -14.17
CA ALA A 22 -1.43 30.90 -12.75
C ALA A 22 -0.51 30.05 -11.87
N VAL A 23 -0.31 28.77 -12.21
CA VAL A 23 0.64 27.88 -11.52
C VAL A 23 2.08 28.41 -11.64
N ILE A 24 2.50 28.81 -12.84
CA ILE A 24 3.84 29.38 -13.06
C ILE A 24 4.07 30.62 -12.18
N ASN A 25 3.14 31.57 -12.20
CA ASN A 25 3.24 32.80 -11.42
C ASN A 25 3.24 32.52 -9.91
N LYS A 26 2.46 31.53 -9.44
CA LYS A 26 2.41 31.11 -8.04
C LYS A 26 3.78 30.63 -7.53
N TYR A 27 4.49 29.82 -8.31
CA TYR A 27 5.76 29.21 -7.91
C TYR A 27 6.99 29.97 -8.39
N GLU A 28 6.82 31.02 -9.19
CA GLU A 28 7.93 31.83 -9.71
C GLU A 28 8.83 32.38 -8.60
N LYS A 29 8.25 32.86 -7.49
CA LYS A 29 9.00 33.39 -6.35
C LYS A 29 9.87 32.33 -5.66
N GLU A 30 9.38 31.10 -5.56
CA GLU A 30 10.09 29.98 -4.93
C GLU A 30 11.24 29.47 -5.79
N TYR A 31 11.03 29.39 -7.11
CA TYR A 31 12.02 28.86 -8.05
C TYR A 31 12.89 29.94 -8.73
N GLY A 32 12.62 31.21 -8.43
CA GLY A 32 13.37 32.39 -8.87
C GLY A 32 13.05 32.91 -10.29
N SER A 33 12.36 32.12 -11.14
CA SER A 33 11.91 32.57 -12.46
C SER A 33 10.87 31.63 -13.06
N LYS A 34 10.07 32.13 -14.01
CA LYS A 34 9.15 31.30 -14.81
C LYS A 34 9.85 30.15 -15.53
N SER A 35 11.03 30.40 -16.12
CA SER A 35 11.82 29.35 -16.77
C SER A 35 12.25 28.24 -15.81
N ALA A 36 12.60 28.57 -14.57
CA ALA A 36 12.96 27.57 -13.57
C ALA A 36 11.76 26.70 -13.16
N VAL A 37 10.57 27.28 -13.08
CA VAL A 37 9.32 26.52 -12.87
C VAL A 37 9.06 25.57 -14.04
N VAL A 38 9.19 26.05 -15.28
CA VAL A 38 9.04 25.21 -16.49
C VAL A 38 10.08 24.08 -16.52
N ASP A 39 11.36 24.37 -16.26
CA ASP A 39 12.42 23.35 -16.17
C ASP A 39 12.10 22.29 -15.11
N LYS A 40 11.55 22.69 -13.96
CA LYS A 40 11.12 21.77 -12.91
C LYS A 40 9.94 20.92 -13.36
N ALA A 41 8.93 21.52 -13.99
CA ALA A 41 7.78 20.80 -14.54
C ALA A 41 8.19 19.77 -15.59
N LEU A 42 9.08 20.14 -16.52
CA LEU A 42 9.62 19.22 -17.52
C LEU A 42 10.39 18.05 -16.90
N LYS A 43 11.18 18.29 -15.85
CA LYS A 43 11.85 17.20 -15.11
C LYS A 43 10.85 16.25 -14.45
N VAL A 44 9.75 16.77 -13.91
CA VAL A 44 8.68 15.93 -13.35
C VAL A 44 7.99 15.14 -14.46
N LEU A 45 7.69 15.77 -15.60
CA LEU A 45 7.12 15.09 -16.76
C LEU A 45 8.02 13.96 -17.28
N ILE A 46 9.33 14.20 -17.37
CA ILE A 46 10.30 13.17 -17.74
C ILE A 46 10.25 12.02 -16.74
N LYS A 47 10.32 12.26 -15.43
CA LYS A 47 10.21 11.19 -14.42
C LYS A 47 8.90 10.42 -14.49
N PHE A 48 7.81 11.08 -14.87
CA PHE A 48 6.51 10.44 -15.07
C PHE A 48 6.52 9.53 -16.31
N LYS A 49 7.04 10.02 -17.44
CA LYS A 49 7.14 9.25 -18.70
C LYS A 49 8.24 8.20 -18.72
N GLU A 50 9.28 8.40 -17.92
CA GLU A 50 10.47 7.58 -17.83
C GLU A 50 10.69 7.14 -16.37
N PRO A 51 9.95 6.10 -15.91
CA PRO A 51 9.96 5.67 -14.51
C PRO A 51 11.37 5.43 -13.97
N HIS A 52 12.27 4.86 -14.77
CA HIS A 52 13.67 4.58 -14.39
C HIS A 52 14.49 5.81 -13.98
N GLN A 53 14.05 7.04 -14.28
CA GLN A 53 14.67 8.29 -13.82
C GLN A 53 14.13 8.78 -12.46
N SER A 54 13.12 8.12 -11.91
CA SER A 54 12.57 8.42 -10.59
C SER A 54 13.33 7.67 -9.49
N ASN A 55 13.11 8.07 -8.24
CA ASN A 55 13.66 7.31 -7.11
C ASN A 55 12.86 6.02 -6.88
N ILE A 56 13.48 5.05 -6.19
CA ILE A 56 12.87 3.74 -5.92
C ILE A 56 11.52 3.88 -5.21
N LYS A 57 11.38 4.78 -4.23
CA LYS A 57 10.12 4.93 -3.47
C LYS A 57 8.96 5.38 -4.34
N ASP A 58 9.16 6.39 -5.19
CA ASP A 58 8.15 6.87 -6.12
C ASP A 58 7.78 5.77 -7.15
N MET A 59 8.76 4.95 -7.54
CA MET A 59 8.53 3.79 -8.40
C MET A 59 7.69 2.72 -7.74
N TRP A 60 7.90 2.45 -6.46
CA TRP A 60 7.10 1.51 -5.71
C TRP A 60 5.63 1.95 -5.62
N ILE A 61 5.38 3.25 -5.38
CA ILE A 61 4.03 3.82 -5.35
C ILE A 61 3.37 3.67 -6.72
N ARG A 62 4.06 4.06 -7.79
CA ARG A 62 3.51 3.94 -9.16
C ARG A 62 3.30 2.50 -9.58
N ALA A 63 4.21 1.59 -9.27
CA ALA A 63 4.05 0.16 -9.59
C ALA A 63 2.82 -0.43 -8.89
N ARG A 64 2.56 -0.02 -7.64
CA ARG A 64 1.34 -0.39 -6.92
C ARG A 64 0.08 0.14 -7.61
N GLU A 65 0.04 1.43 -7.92
CA GLU A 65 -1.17 2.10 -8.46
C GLU A 65 -1.43 1.80 -9.94
N GLU A 66 -0.39 1.81 -10.78
CA GLU A 66 -0.50 1.71 -12.24
C GLU A 66 -0.47 0.26 -12.73
N LEU A 67 0.14 -0.67 -11.99
CA LEU A 67 0.34 -2.07 -12.41
C LEU A 67 -0.35 -3.09 -11.50
N ASN A 68 -1.17 -2.65 -10.54
CA ASN A 68 -1.87 -3.49 -9.57
C ASN A 68 -0.93 -4.46 -8.82
N MET A 69 0.27 -3.99 -8.45
CA MET A 69 1.24 -4.79 -7.71
C MET A 69 0.94 -4.82 -6.21
N VAL A 70 1.25 -5.95 -5.57
CA VAL A 70 1.11 -6.15 -4.12
C VAL A 70 2.46 -6.32 -3.44
N LEU A 71 2.56 -5.90 -2.18
CA LEU A 71 3.71 -6.19 -1.35
C LEU A 71 3.59 -7.62 -0.82
N VAL A 72 4.51 -8.48 -1.25
CA VAL A 72 4.58 -9.88 -0.81
C VAL A 72 5.90 -10.14 -0.09
N GLY A 73 5.82 -10.79 1.07
CA GLY A 73 7.01 -11.27 1.77
C GLY A 73 7.72 -12.35 0.95
N LYS A 74 9.05 -12.38 0.97
CA LYS A 74 9.83 -13.36 0.18
C LYS A 74 9.46 -14.81 0.49
N THR A 75 9.28 -15.14 1.77
CA THR A 75 8.85 -16.49 2.19
C THR A 75 7.49 -16.86 1.63
N THR A 76 6.51 -15.96 1.74
CA THR A 76 5.17 -16.12 1.18
C THR A 76 5.22 -16.32 -0.34
N PHE A 77 6.01 -15.51 -1.04
CA PHE A 77 6.20 -15.63 -2.49
C PHE A 77 6.81 -16.99 -2.88
N LEU A 78 7.81 -17.48 -2.14
CA LEU A 78 8.43 -18.78 -2.39
C LEU A 78 7.44 -19.94 -2.16
N SER A 79 6.61 -19.86 -1.13
CA SER A 79 5.57 -20.87 -0.88
C SER A 79 4.51 -20.88 -2.00
N TYR A 80 4.16 -19.72 -2.57
CA TYR A 80 3.30 -19.67 -3.76
C TYR A 80 3.93 -20.38 -4.96
N LEU A 81 5.24 -20.20 -5.22
CA LEU A 81 5.93 -20.88 -6.30
C LEU A 81 5.93 -22.41 -6.16
N ARG A 82 5.92 -22.93 -4.92
CA ARG A 82 5.89 -24.37 -4.64
C ARG A 82 4.48 -24.97 -4.70
N GLY A 83 3.44 -24.14 -4.74
CA GLY A 83 2.05 -24.58 -4.62
C GLY A 83 1.70 -25.12 -3.22
N ASP A 84 2.58 -24.96 -2.24
CA ASP A 84 2.34 -25.42 -0.86
C ASP A 84 1.67 -24.33 -0.05
N ILE A 85 0.34 -24.26 -0.21
CA ILE A 85 -0.52 -23.33 0.53
C ILE A 85 -0.42 -23.58 2.05
N ASN A 86 -0.15 -24.81 2.48
CA ASN A 86 -0.06 -25.15 3.91
C ASN A 86 1.23 -24.61 4.55
N GLU A 87 2.33 -24.59 3.78
CA GLU A 87 3.59 -23.97 4.20
C GLU A 87 3.41 -22.46 4.44
N VAL A 88 2.58 -21.77 3.63
CA VAL A 88 2.27 -20.35 3.84
C VAL A 88 1.65 -20.11 5.21
N PHE A 89 0.72 -20.96 5.66
CA PHE A 89 0.07 -20.78 6.96
C PHE A 89 1.03 -21.06 8.13
N LYS A 90 1.94 -22.04 7.98
CA LYS A 90 2.91 -22.42 9.00
C LYS A 90 4.05 -21.42 9.16
N ASN A 91 4.59 -20.92 8.05
CA ASN A 91 5.74 -20.02 8.01
C ASN A 91 5.33 -18.57 7.72
N ASN A 92 4.08 -18.20 8.06
CA ASN A 92 3.62 -16.84 7.87
C ASN A 92 4.37 -15.89 8.82
N VAL A 93 4.74 -14.71 8.32
CA VAL A 93 5.40 -13.66 9.12
C VAL A 93 4.44 -12.52 9.45
N ALA A 94 3.12 -12.79 9.43
CA ALA A 94 2.12 -11.74 9.58
C ALA A 94 2.17 -11.09 10.96
N LEU A 95 2.43 -11.86 12.01
CA LEU A 95 2.58 -11.33 13.35
C LEU A 95 3.74 -10.33 13.40
N GLU A 96 4.92 -10.74 12.95
CA GLU A 96 6.14 -9.92 12.93
C GLU A 96 5.98 -8.66 12.08
N VAL A 97 5.27 -8.78 10.95
CA VAL A 97 4.96 -7.64 10.07
C VAL A 97 4.00 -6.65 10.76
N ILE A 98 3.02 -7.13 11.53
CA ILE A 98 2.14 -6.25 12.34
C ILE A 98 2.92 -5.62 13.50
N GLU A 99 3.76 -6.38 14.19
CA GLU A 99 4.60 -5.87 15.27
C GLU A 99 5.53 -4.75 14.77
N TRP A 100 6.17 -4.95 13.62
CA TRP A 100 7.00 -3.95 12.96
C TRP A 100 6.19 -2.71 12.56
N TYR A 101 5.00 -2.90 11.97
CA TYR A 101 4.14 -1.80 11.55
C TYR A 101 3.69 -0.92 12.71
N LEU A 102 3.37 -1.53 13.86
CA LEU A 102 2.92 -0.82 15.06
C LEU A 102 4.04 -0.40 16.00
N GLY A 103 5.26 -0.91 15.82
CA GLY A 103 6.37 -0.73 16.75
C GLY A 103 6.09 -1.32 18.14
N LYS A 104 5.32 -2.40 18.21
CA LYS A 104 4.85 -3.05 19.45
C LYS A 104 4.99 -4.55 19.35
N ARG A 105 5.39 -5.19 20.46
CA ARG A 105 5.38 -6.65 20.57
C ARG A 105 3.97 -7.18 20.83
N LYS A 106 3.70 -8.43 20.47
CA LYS A 106 2.40 -9.10 20.67
C LYS A 106 1.89 -8.95 22.09
N GLU A 107 2.78 -9.11 23.07
CA GLU A 107 2.47 -9.07 24.50
C GLU A 107 2.02 -7.67 24.97
N GLU A 108 2.31 -6.62 24.19
CA GLU A 108 1.97 -5.22 24.48
C GLU A 108 0.71 -4.75 23.75
N MET A 109 0.06 -5.65 22.99
CA MET A 109 -1.12 -5.34 22.20
C MET A 109 -2.38 -5.94 22.85
N THR A 110 -3.51 -5.26 22.65
CA THR A 110 -4.83 -5.87 22.80
C THR A 110 -5.28 -6.41 21.44
N LEU A 111 -6.29 -7.28 21.42
CA LEU A 111 -6.89 -7.76 20.17
C LEU A 111 -7.33 -6.60 19.27
N GLU A 112 -7.88 -5.54 19.85
CA GLU A 112 -8.29 -4.34 19.11
C GLU A 112 -7.11 -3.64 18.42
N ILE A 113 -5.99 -3.47 19.13
CA ILE A 113 -4.76 -2.87 18.58
C ILE A 113 -4.22 -3.75 17.45
N PHE A 114 -4.22 -5.07 17.64
CA PHE A 114 -3.78 -6.02 16.63
C PHE A 114 -4.65 -5.97 15.37
N ILE A 115 -5.98 -5.95 15.51
CA ILE A 115 -6.91 -5.82 14.37
C ILE A 115 -6.66 -4.52 13.61
N LYS A 116 -6.42 -3.40 14.30
CA LYS A 116 -6.05 -2.12 13.66
C LYS A 116 -4.74 -2.23 12.88
N GLY A 117 -3.72 -2.89 13.44
CA GLY A 117 -2.45 -3.16 12.76
C GLY A 117 -2.60 -4.03 11.53
N LEU A 118 -3.39 -5.10 11.63
CA LEU A 118 -3.73 -5.99 10.53
C LEU A 118 -4.44 -5.23 9.40
N ILE A 119 -5.44 -4.41 9.71
CA ILE A 119 -6.13 -3.61 8.70
C ILE A 119 -5.15 -2.66 8.00
N GLY A 120 -4.38 -1.89 8.77
CA GLY A 120 -3.44 -0.91 8.21
C GLY A 120 -2.35 -1.56 7.34
N MET A 121 -1.78 -2.66 7.81
CA MET A 121 -0.67 -3.30 7.09
C MET A 121 -1.13 -3.99 5.80
N TRP A 122 -2.34 -4.54 5.75
CA TRP A 122 -2.87 -5.11 4.51
C TRP A 122 -3.38 -4.06 3.52
N GLN A 123 -3.74 -2.87 3.98
CA GLN A 123 -3.92 -1.70 3.11
C GLN A 123 -2.58 -1.23 2.53
N VAL A 124 -1.49 -1.21 3.32
CA VAL A 124 -0.15 -0.90 2.81
C VAL A 124 0.27 -1.93 1.75
N ALA A 125 -0.02 -3.21 1.99
CA ALA A 125 0.39 -4.28 1.11
C ALA A 125 -0.43 -4.41 -0.19
N ASN A 126 -1.50 -3.63 -0.33
CA ASN A 126 -2.34 -3.55 -1.54
C ASN A 126 -3.11 -4.83 -1.90
N TYR A 127 -3.38 -5.72 -0.94
CA TYR A 127 -4.19 -6.92 -1.19
C TYR A 127 -5.70 -6.65 -1.29
N PHE A 128 -6.15 -5.52 -0.75
CA PHE A 128 -7.56 -5.12 -0.66
C PHE A 128 -7.68 -3.64 -0.98
N TYR A 129 -8.64 -3.27 -1.83
CA TYR A 129 -8.89 -1.86 -2.15
C TYR A 129 -9.66 -1.15 -1.02
N ASN A 130 -10.37 -1.90 -0.19
CA ASN A 130 -11.10 -1.36 0.95
C ASN A 130 -11.21 -2.40 2.07
N ILE A 131 -11.00 -1.98 3.32
CA ILE A 131 -11.17 -2.79 4.52
C ILE A 131 -11.97 -1.98 5.53
N GLU A 132 -13.15 -2.48 5.89
CA GLU A 132 -14.08 -1.84 6.82
C GLU A 132 -14.07 -2.61 8.14
N THR A 133 -14.15 -1.91 9.27
CA THR A 133 -14.26 -2.53 10.59
C THR A 133 -15.33 -1.88 11.42
N GLU A 134 -16.15 -2.69 12.06
CA GLU A 134 -17.16 -2.27 13.02
C GLU A 134 -17.00 -3.08 14.29
N LYS A 135 -17.19 -2.45 15.45
CA LYS A 135 -17.21 -3.12 16.75
C LYS A 135 -18.60 -2.92 17.35
N ASN A 136 -19.29 -4.02 17.62
CA ASN A 136 -20.61 -3.93 18.24
C ASN A 136 -20.51 -3.67 19.75
N LYS A 137 -21.66 -3.42 20.40
CA LYS A 137 -21.73 -3.15 21.85
C LYS A 137 -21.23 -4.31 22.72
N ASN A 138 -21.25 -5.53 22.20
CA ASN A 138 -20.79 -6.74 22.89
C ASN A 138 -19.29 -6.99 22.69
N GLY A 139 -18.56 -6.04 22.08
CA GLY A 139 -17.13 -6.15 21.82
C GLY A 139 -16.75 -7.05 20.63
N THR A 140 -17.72 -7.61 19.91
CA THR A 140 -17.45 -8.40 18.69
C THR A 140 -17.02 -7.48 17.56
N PHE A 141 -15.93 -7.84 16.89
CA PHE A 141 -15.49 -7.15 15.69
C PHE A 141 -16.09 -7.81 14.45
N GLN A 142 -16.57 -6.99 13.53
CA GLN A 142 -16.89 -7.37 12.17
C GLN A 142 -15.94 -6.64 11.23
N VAL A 143 -15.11 -7.39 10.52
CA VAL A 143 -14.15 -6.83 9.56
C VAL A 143 -14.49 -7.33 8.17
N ARG A 144 -14.71 -6.40 7.23
CA ARG A 144 -15.00 -6.71 5.83
C ARG A 144 -13.81 -6.33 4.96
N PHE A 145 -13.35 -7.28 4.16
CA PHE A 145 -12.27 -7.09 3.20
C PHE A 145 -12.85 -7.13 1.79
N ASN A 146 -12.58 -6.10 0.97
CA ASN A 146 -13.05 -6.02 -0.41
C ASN A 146 -11.87 -6.07 -1.38
N HIS A 147 -12.02 -6.82 -2.47
CA HIS A 147 -10.99 -7.05 -3.50
C HIS A 147 -11.63 -7.26 -4.87
N ASP A 148 -10.89 -7.00 -5.94
CA ASP A 148 -11.27 -7.18 -7.35
C ASP A 148 -10.84 -8.55 -7.92
N SER A 149 -10.87 -9.57 -7.05
CA SER A 149 -10.33 -10.90 -7.29
C SER A 149 -11.38 -12.00 -7.11
N THR A 150 -11.00 -13.26 -7.29
CA THR A 150 -11.96 -14.40 -7.30
C THR A 150 -12.46 -14.79 -5.91
N LYS A 151 -13.55 -15.57 -5.87
CA LYS A 151 -14.05 -16.19 -4.62
C LYS A 151 -13.00 -17.07 -3.92
N GLN A 152 -12.09 -17.69 -4.68
CA GLN A 152 -11.00 -18.49 -4.11
C GLN A 152 -10.01 -17.62 -3.34
N TYR A 153 -9.76 -16.40 -3.83
CA TYR A 153 -8.97 -15.39 -3.12
C TYR A 153 -9.60 -15.03 -1.78
N SER A 154 -10.92 -14.82 -1.76
CA SER A 154 -11.66 -14.59 -0.51
C SER A 154 -11.53 -15.76 0.46
N GLN A 155 -11.68 -17.00 -0.03
CA GLN A 155 -11.58 -18.21 0.79
C GLN A 155 -10.18 -18.38 1.38
N TYR A 156 -9.14 -18.11 0.59
CA TYR A 156 -7.76 -18.17 1.03
C TYR A 156 -7.52 -17.16 2.17
N TRP A 157 -7.84 -15.89 1.96
CA TRP A 157 -7.58 -14.84 2.95
C TRP A 157 -8.44 -14.97 4.21
N ALA A 158 -9.70 -15.39 4.08
CA ALA A 158 -10.54 -15.63 5.25
C ALA A 158 -9.97 -16.73 6.15
N LYS A 159 -9.51 -17.84 5.55
CA LYS A 159 -8.83 -18.92 6.29
C LYS A 159 -7.51 -18.43 6.89
N TYR A 160 -6.72 -17.67 6.12
CA TYR A 160 -5.47 -17.08 6.56
C TYR A 160 -5.66 -16.26 7.83
N PHE A 161 -6.58 -15.31 7.80
CA PHE A 161 -6.81 -14.42 8.95
C PHE A 161 -7.46 -15.13 10.12
N LYS A 162 -8.38 -16.08 9.87
CA LYS A 162 -8.91 -16.94 10.93
C LYS A 162 -7.78 -17.65 11.67
N THR A 163 -6.90 -18.36 10.95
CA THR A 163 -5.78 -19.08 11.56
C THR A 163 -4.82 -18.12 12.28
N LEU A 164 -4.50 -16.98 11.68
CA LEU A 164 -3.64 -15.98 12.31
C LEU A 164 -4.22 -15.49 13.64
N LEU A 165 -5.50 -15.15 13.67
CA LEU A 165 -6.17 -14.60 14.85
C LEU A 165 -6.33 -15.66 15.94
N GLU A 166 -6.86 -16.84 15.62
CA GLU A 166 -7.10 -17.91 16.60
C GLU A 166 -5.80 -18.48 17.20
N ASN A 167 -4.70 -18.50 16.43
CA ASN A 167 -3.41 -18.95 16.95
C ASN A 167 -2.74 -17.94 17.89
N ASN A 168 -3.09 -16.66 17.80
CA ASN A 168 -2.41 -15.59 18.52
C ASN A 168 -3.26 -14.95 19.62
N TRP A 169 -4.57 -15.10 19.56
CA TRP A 169 -5.51 -14.46 20.47
C TRP A 169 -6.54 -15.49 20.95
N ASN A 170 -6.97 -15.38 22.20
CA ASN A 170 -8.04 -16.19 22.75
C ASN A 170 -9.39 -15.70 22.20
N CYS A 171 -9.64 -15.97 20.92
CA CYS A 171 -10.84 -15.54 20.21
C CYS A 171 -11.40 -16.67 19.35
N GLU A 172 -12.64 -16.50 18.92
CA GLU A 172 -13.27 -17.31 17.88
C GLU A 172 -13.48 -16.46 16.64
N VAL A 173 -13.13 -17.01 15.47
CA VAL A 173 -13.33 -16.33 14.19
C VAL A 173 -14.25 -17.14 13.29
N GLU A 174 -15.41 -16.55 13.01
CA GLU A 174 -16.32 -17.00 11.96
C GLU A 174 -16.09 -16.15 10.70
N PHE A 175 -16.32 -16.72 9.51
CA PHE A 175 -16.20 -15.94 8.28
C PHE A 175 -17.28 -16.25 7.25
N PHE A 176 -17.61 -15.23 6.45
CA PHE A 176 -18.59 -15.32 5.36
C PHE A 176 -17.93 -14.89 4.05
N ILE A 177 -18.13 -15.69 3.01
CA ILE A 177 -17.50 -15.48 1.70
C ILE A 177 -18.51 -14.93 0.68
N ARG A 178 -18.13 -13.88 -0.03
CA ARG A 178 -18.76 -13.39 -1.27
C ARG A 178 -17.76 -13.54 -2.44
N ASN A 179 -18.13 -13.10 -3.63
CA ASN A 179 -17.27 -13.23 -4.81
C ASN A 179 -16.03 -12.32 -4.73
N GLU A 180 -16.24 -11.07 -4.29
CA GLU A 180 -15.24 -10.00 -4.27
C GLU A 180 -15.06 -9.41 -2.85
N SER A 181 -15.55 -10.13 -1.85
CA SER A 181 -15.38 -9.74 -0.46
C SER A 181 -15.50 -10.91 0.49
N PHE A 182 -14.98 -10.74 1.70
CA PHE A 182 -15.29 -11.62 2.81
C PHE A 182 -15.38 -10.84 4.12
N TYR A 183 -16.04 -11.46 5.09
CA TYR A 183 -16.26 -10.92 6.42
C TYR A 183 -15.61 -11.83 7.44
N LEU A 184 -14.96 -11.26 8.45
CA LEU A 184 -14.53 -11.93 9.66
C LEU A 184 -15.38 -11.41 10.82
N ILE A 185 -15.97 -12.32 11.59
CA ILE A 185 -16.63 -12.01 12.86
C ILE A 185 -15.74 -12.57 13.96
N ILE A 186 -15.18 -11.68 14.78
CA ILE A 186 -14.15 -12.00 15.76
C ILE A 186 -14.74 -11.74 17.16
N LYS A 187 -14.86 -12.81 17.94
CA LYS A 187 -15.40 -12.80 19.30
C LYS A 187 -14.29 -13.16 20.28
N GLU A 188 -13.97 -12.27 21.21
CA GLU A 188 -13.05 -12.57 22.31
C GLU A 188 -13.72 -13.55 23.29
N LYS A 189 -12.95 -14.53 23.78
CA LYS A 189 -13.44 -15.58 24.71
C LYS A 189 -13.10 -15.24 26.16
#